data_AF-A0A3M8EB45-F1
#
_entry.id   AF-A0A3M8EB45-F1
#
_cell.length_a   1.000
_cell.length_b   1.000
_cell.length_c   1.000
_cell.angle_alpha   90.00
_cell.angle_beta   90.00
_cell.angle_gamma   90.00
#
_symmetry.space_group_name_H-M   'P 1'
#
loop_
_entity.id
_entity.type
_entity.pdbx_description
1 polymer ?
#
loop_
_entity_poly.entity_id
_entity_poly.type
_entity_poly.pdbx_seq_one_letter_code
_entity_poly.pdbx_strand_id
1 'polypeptide(L)'
;MKLKLKTIFFSAVILFSFFTCKGENYEIQKNRELLKDYFLCCCMYYGFKSTDLGNIDRSKSVYFDVLNYSLPALQKVDSLANNFISTIEISSYENKDSKNIIILSIEEYKSKRVDQFIKSMDIYMIKETLIRGEE
;
A
#
# COMPACT_ATOMS: atom_id res chain seq x y z
N MET A 1 48.42 14.68 -16.65
CA MET A 1 47.25 15.46 -16.18
C MET A 1 45.90 14.77 -16.43
N LYS A 2 45.66 14.17 -17.62
CA LYS A 2 44.40 13.50 -17.98
C LYS A 2 44.01 12.28 -17.11
N LEU A 3 44.99 11.55 -16.57
CA LEU A 3 44.72 10.37 -15.74
C LEU A 3 44.16 10.76 -14.35
N LYS A 4 44.73 11.79 -13.71
CA LYS A 4 44.28 12.31 -12.40
C LYS A 4 42.85 12.88 -12.46
N LEU A 5 42.45 13.46 -13.59
CA LEU A 5 41.10 14.01 -13.79
C LEU A 5 40.02 12.93 -13.87
N LYS A 6 40.34 11.75 -14.44
CA LYS A 6 39.41 10.60 -14.51
C LYS A 6 39.20 9.96 -13.13
N THR A 7 40.24 9.87 -12.31
CA THR A 7 40.14 9.31 -10.95
C THR A 7 39.29 10.18 -10.03
N ILE A 8 39.41 11.52 -10.15
CA ILE A 8 38.59 12.48 -9.40
C ILE A 8 37.10 12.37 -9.79
N PHE A 9 36.80 12.18 -11.08
CA PHE A 9 35.44 12.02 -11.56
C PHE A 9 34.79 10.73 -11.04
N PHE A 10 35.54 9.63 -10.98
CA PHE A 10 35.05 8.34 -10.46
C PHE A 10 34.78 8.41 -8.95
N SER A 11 35.65 9.09 -8.18
CA SER A 11 35.42 9.32 -6.75
C SER A 11 34.20 10.22 -6.49
N ALA A 12 33.94 11.21 -7.34
CA ALA A 12 32.78 12.10 -7.20
C ALA A 12 31.45 11.38 -7.46
N VAL A 13 31.40 10.43 -8.42
CA VAL A 13 30.20 9.64 -8.71
C VAL A 13 29.89 8.63 -7.59
N ILE A 14 30.92 8.04 -6.99
CA ILE A 14 30.76 7.15 -5.83
C ILE A 14 30.33 7.95 -4.59
N LEU A 15 30.85 9.15 -4.39
CA LEU A 15 30.42 10.03 -3.28
C LEU A 15 28.99 10.57 -3.48
N PHE A 16 28.57 10.89 -4.71
CA PHE A 16 27.20 11.35 -4.98
C PHE A 16 26.13 10.26 -4.84
N SER A 17 26.49 8.98 -4.99
CA SER A 17 25.55 7.87 -4.81
C SER A 17 25.20 7.59 -3.34
N PHE A 18 25.94 8.17 -2.39
CA PHE A 18 25.62 8.09 -0.95
C PHE A 18 24.68 9.20 -0.44
N PHE A 19 24.30 10.20 -1.26
CA PHE A 19 23.59 11.39 -0.78
C PHE A 19 22.09 11.50 -1.12
N THR A 20 21.45 10.48 -1.70
CA THR A 20 20.01 10.58 -2.09
C THR A 20 19.09 9.49 -1.55
N CYS A 21 19.49 8.74 -0.51
CA CYS A 21 18.54 7.94 0.25
C CYS A 21 18.28 8.62 1.60
N LYS A 22 17.35 9.58 1.64
CA LYS A 22 16.64 9.85 2.91
C LYS A 22 15.92 8.55 3.23
N GLY A 23 16.55 7.69 4.03
CA GLY A 23 15.96 6.43 4.47
C GLY A 23 14.58 6.73 5.03
N GLU A 24 13.56 6.24 4.35
CA GLU A 24 12.19 6.38 4.82
C GLU A 24 12.10 5.65 6.16
N ASN A 25 11.46 6.26 7.16
CA ASN A 25 11.40 5.68 8.49
C ASN A 25 10.79 4.27 8.37
N TYR A 26 11.50 3.26 8.88
CA TYR A 26 11.10 1.85 8.81
C TYR A 26 9.65 1.64 9.29
N GLU A 27 9.23 2.32 10.35
CA GLU A 27 7.87 2.22 10.88
C GLU A 27 6.82 2.80 9.92
N ILE A 28 7.14 3.87 9.20
CA ILE A 28 6.26 4.44 8.17
C ILE A 28 6.11 3.43 7.03
N GLN A 29 7.21 2.86 6.56
CA GLN A 29 7.20 1.89 5.47
C GLN A 29 6.40 0.64 5.85
N LYS A 30 6.63 0.10 7.04
CA LYS A 30 5.87 -1.04 7.58
C LYS A 30 4.37 -0.75 7.68
N ASN A 31 3.99 0.44 8.16
CA ASN A 31 2.58 0.80 8.26
C ASN A 31 1.92 0.98 6.88
N ARG A 32 2.65 1.50 5.89
CA ARG A 32 2.15 1.55 4.51
C ARG A 32 1.94 0.16 3.92
N GLU A 33 2.85 -0.77 4.17
CA GLU A 33 2.70 -2.16 3.75
C GLU A 33 1.43 -2.78 4.35
N LEU A 34 1.21 -2.60 5.66
CA LEU A 34 -0.03 -3.03 6.31
C LEU A 34 -1.28 -2.36 5.70
N LEU A 35 -1.23 -1.05 5.42
CA LEU A 35 -2.37 -0.32 4.84
C LEU A 35 -2.67 -0.81 3.41
N LYS A 36 -1.63 -1.24 2.69
CA LYS A 36 -1.72 -1.82 1.36
C LYS A 36 -2.25 -3.25 1.41
N ASP A 37 -1.89 -4.03 2.41
CA ASP A 37 -2.49 -5.35 2.65
C ASP A 37 -3.97 -5.22 3.03
N TYR A 38 -4.33 -4.21 3.82
CA TYR A 38 -5.72 -3.83 4.08
C TYR A 38 -6.49 -3.51 2.79
N PHE A 39 -5.89 -2.79 1.83
CA PHE A 39 -6.48 -2.58 0.50
C PHE A 39 -6.82 -3.91 -0.19
N LEU A 40 -5.90 -4.89 -0.18
CA LEU A 40 -6.13 -6.19 -0.79
C LEU A 40 -7.28 -6.96 -0.10
N CYS A 41 -7.34 -6.92 1.23
CA CYS A 41 -8.45 -7.49 1.99
C CYS A 41 -9.79 -6.83 1.64
N CYS A 42 -9.82 -5.50 1.47
CA CYS A 42 -11.01 -4.79 1.01
C CYS A 42 -11.44 -5.24 -0.40
N CYS A 43 -10.49 -5.42 -1.31
CA CYS A 43 -10.78 -5.94 -2.66
C CYS A 43 -11.43 -7.33 -2.61
N MET A 44 -10.91 -8.25 -1.77
CA MET A 44 -11.52 -9.57 -1.59
C MET A 44 -12.92 -9.47 -1.00
N TYR A 45 -13.11 -8.66 0.05
CA TYR A 45 -14.41 -8.44 0.67
C TYR A 45 -15.46 -7.96 -0.33
N TYR A 46 -15.14 -6.95 -1.15
CA TYR A 46 -16.08 -6.42 -2.13
C TYR A 46 -16.29 -7.36 -3.32
N GLY A 47 -15.24 -8.02 -3.80
CA GLY A 47 -15.35 -8.95 -4.92
C GLY A 47 -16.18 -10.19 -4.59
N PHE A 48 -16.12 -10.64 -3.35
CA PHE A 48 -16.80 -11.84 -2.87
C PHE A 48 -17.98 -11.54 -1.94
N LYS A 49 -18.50 -10.31 -1.96
CA LYS A 49 -19.56 -9.83 -1.05
C LYS A 49 -20.83 -10.68 -1.06
N SER A 50 -21.15 -11.31 -2.19
CA SER A 50 -22.33 -12.19 -2.34
C SER A 50 -22.07 -13.65 -1.93
N THR A 51 -20.86 -13.99 -1.49
CA THR A 51 -20.46 -15.35 -1.11
C THR A 51 -20.22 -15.46 0.39
N ASP A 52 -20.14 -16.69 0.90
CA ASP A 52 -19.80 -16.93 2.31
C ASP A 52 -18.44 -16.36 2.70
N LEU A 53 -17.48 -16.31 1.76
CA LEU A 53 -16.14 -15.77 2.01
C LEU A 53 -16.18 -14.34 2.55
N GLY A 54 -17.06 -13.48 2.00
CA GLY A 54 -17.22 -12.11 2.46
C GLY A 54 -17.84 -11.98 3.87
N ASN A 55 -18.53 -13.02 4.34
CA ASN A 55 -19.25 -13.02 5.62
C ASN A 55 -18.46 -13.71 6.75
N ILE A 56 -17.64 -14.72 6.42
CA ILE A 56 -16.90 -15.51 7.42
C ILE A 56 -15.48 -14.97 7.63
N ASP A 57 -14.86 -14.39 6.61
CA ASP A 57 -13.50 -13.87 6.72
C ASP A 57 -13.50 -12.52 7.43
N ARG A 58 -12.69 -12.42 8.50
CA ARG A 58 -12.54 -11.21 9.31
C ARG A 58 -11.17 -10.55 9.13
N SER A 59 -10.39 -10.95 8.12
CA SER A 59 -9.02 -10.48 7.92
C SER A 59 -8.96 -8.97 7.75
N LYS A 60 -9.95 -8.38 7.04
CA LYS A 60 -10.10 -6.92 6.91
C LYS A 60 -10.24 -6.21 8.27
N SER A 61 -11.00 -6.79 9.20
CA SER A 61 -11.27 -6.16 10.51
C SER A 61 -10.04 -6.11 11.41
N VAL A 62 -9.15 -7.10 11.32
CA VAL A 62 -7.89 -7.14 12.11
C VAL A 62 -7.03 -5.90 11.86
N TYR A 63 -7.06 -5.35 10.64
CA TYR A 63 -6.29 -4.14 10.31
C TYR A 63 -6.78 -2.88 11.03
N PHE A 64 -8.03 -2.81 11.50
CA PHE A 64 -8.47 -1.69 12.34
C PHE A 64 -7.69 -1.63 13.67
N ASP A 65 -7.24 -2.77 14.19
CA ASP A 65 -6.56 -2.86 15.47
C ASP A 65 -5.04 -2.63 15.34
N VAL A 66 -4.45 -2.96 14.19
CA VAL A 66 -2.98 -2.96 14.00
C VAL A 66 -2.43 -1.81 13.17
N LEU A 67 -3.27 -1.09 12.42
CA LEU A 67 -2.82 0.03 11.59
C LEU A 67 -2.59 1.29 12.41
N ASN A 68 -1.44 1.93 12.22
CA ASN A 68 -1.16 3.24 12.80
C ASN A 68 -1.71 4.40 11.94
N TYR A 69 -2.96 4.27 11.48
CA TYR A 69 -3.65 5.27 10.66
C TYR A 69 -5.00 5.62 11.27
N SER A 70 -5.38 6.89 11.16
CA SER A 70 -6.71 7.34 11.57
C SER A 70 -7.81 6.80 10.64
N LEU A 71 -9.05 6.71 11.17
CA LEU A 71 -10.22 6.20 10.46
C LEU A 71 -10.42 6.79 9.04
N PRO A 72 -10.17 8.09 8.77
CA PRO A 72 -10.29 8.65 7.43
C PRO A 72 -9.41 7.97 6.37
N ALA A 73 -8.20 7.50 6.72
CA ALA A 73 -7.35 6.76 5.78
C ALA A 73 -7.96 5.39 5.43
N LEU A 74 -8.44 4.67 6.45
CA LEU A 74 -9.08 3.36 6.24
C LEU A 74 -10.34 3.49 5.37
N GLN A 75 -11.16 4.52 5.57
CA GLN A 75 -12.33 4.81 4.74
C GLN A 75 -11.97 5.12 3.29
N LYS A 76 -10.88 5.88 3.07
CA LYS A 76 -10.39 6.21 1.73
C LYS A 76 -9.86 4.98 1.00
N VAL A 77 -9.08 4.14 1.68
CA VAL A 77 -8.57 2.87 1.12
C VAL A 77 -9.72 1.91 0.81
N ASP A 78 -10.69 1.80 1.73
CA ASP A 78 -11.90 0.99 1.52
C ASP A 78 -12.69 1.44 0.29
N SER A 79 -12.89 2.75 0.13
CA SER A 79 -13.57 3.34 -1.02
C SER A 79 -12.79 3.09 -2.32
N LEU A 80 -11.46 3.19 -2.29
CA LEU A 80 -10.61 2.89 -3.44
C LEU A 80 -10.79 1.44 -3.89
N ALA A 81 -10.78 0.48 -2.96
CA ALA A 81 -10.98 -0.93 -3.24
C ALA A 81 -12.39 -1.21 -3.81
N ASN A 82 -13.43 -0.65 -3.21
CA ASN A 82 -14.80 -0.80 -3.69
C ASN A 82 -14.96 -0.28 -5.13
N ASN A 83 -14.42 0.92 -5.41
CA ASN A 83 -14.44 1.51 -6.74
C ASN A 83 -13.62 0.70 -7.74
N PHE A 84 -12.49 0.13 -7.33
CA PHE A 84 -11.71 -0.74 -8.20
C PHE A 84 -12.50 -2.02 -8.56
N ILE A 85 -13.06 -2.72 -7.58
CA ILE A 85 -13.84 -3.94 -7.80
C ILE A 85 -15.07 -3.70 -8.70
N SER A 86 -15.73 -2.54 -8.59
CA SER A 86 -16.87 -2.22 -9.44
C SER A 86 -16.49 -2.06 -10.92
N THR A 87 -15.24 -1.70 -11.23
CA THR A 87 -14.73 -1.59 -12.60
C THR A 87 -14.29 -2.92 -13.22
N ILE A 88 -14.15 -3.99 -12.42
CA ILE A 88 -13.80 -5.31 -12.95
C ILE A 88 -14.96 -5.85 -13.79
N GLU A 89 -14.71 -6.00 -15.08
CA GLU A 89 -15.64 -6.58 -16.04
C GLU A 89 -15.78 -8.09 -15.85
N ILE A 90 -16.92 -8.61 -16.31
CA ILE A 90 -17.16 -10.05 -16.40
C ILE A 90 -16.33 -10.57 -17.58
N SER A 91 -15.55 -11.62 -17.33
CA SER A 91 -14.89 -12.40 -18.37
C SER A 91 -15.57 -13.75 -18.51
N SER A 92 -15.82 -14.18 -19.74
CA SER A 92 -16.27 -15.53 -20.04
C SER A 92 -15.06 -16.45 -20.20
N TYR A 93 -14.99 -17.49 -19.38
CA TYR A 93 -14.03 -18.58 -19.52
C TYR A 93 -14.80 -19.89 -19.41
N GLU A 94 -14.59 -20.82 -20.35
CA GLU A 94 -15.32 -22.10 -20.41
C GLU A 94 -16.86 -21.97 -20.29
N ASN A 95 -17.44 -20.96 -20.95
CA ASN A 95 -18.88 -20.64 -20.90
C ASN A 95 -19.43 -20.32 -19.50
N LYS A 96 -18.56 -19.92 -18.56
CA LYS A 96 -18.95 -19.39 -17.25
C LYS A 96 -18.56 -17.92 -17.15
N ASP A 97 -19.56 -17.10 -16.90
CA ASP A 97 -19.40 -15.68 -16.64
C ASP A 97 -18.90 -15.48 -15.22
N SER A 98 -17.68 -14.96 -15.08
CA SER A 98 -17.09 -14.69 -13.77
C SER A 98 -16.19 -13.46 -13.82
N LYS A 99 -15.97 -12.84 -12.66
CA LYS A 99 -15.01 -11.75 -12.51
C LYS A 99 -13.68 -12.32 -12.04
N ASN A 100 -12.59 -11.89 -12.68
CA ASN A 100 -11.22 -12.25 -12.30
C ASN A 100 -10.72 -11.45 -11.07
N ILE A 101 -11.53 -11.42 -10.00
CA ILE A 101 -11.34 -10.58 -8.82
C ILE A 101 -9.94 -10.72 -8.23
N ILE A 102 -9.49 -11.96 -7.97
CA ILE A 102 -8.25 -12.22 -7.25
C ILE A 102 -7.04 -11.69 -8.03
N ILE A 103 -6.87 -12.14 -9.27
CA ILE A 103 -5.70 -11.79 -10.07
C ILE A 103 -5.65 -10.29 -10.36
N LEU A 104 -6.79 -9.68 -10.72
CA LEU A 104 -6.84 -8.23 -11.00
C LEU A 104 -6.60 -7.42 -9.73
N SER A 105 -7.08 -7.87 -8.57
CA SER A 105 -6.75 -7.20 -7.29
C SER A 105 -5.28 -7.30 -6.92
N ILE A 106 -4.61 -8.43 -7.23
CA ILE A 106 -3.17 -8.59 -7.03
C ILE A 106 -2.38 -7.68 -7.98
N GLU A 107 -2.80 -7.57 -9.24
CA GLU A 107 -2.18 -6.66 -10.22
C GLU A 107 -2.33 -5.19 -9.77
N GLU A 108 -3.52 -4.81 -9.33
CA GLU A 108 -3.78 -3.45 -8.83
C GLU A 108 -3.02 -3.18 -7.53
N TYR A 109 -2.97 -4.14 -6.61
CA TYR A 109 -2.13 -4.09 -5.42
C TYR A 109 -0.66 -3.85 -5.80
N LYS A 110 -0.12 -4.50 -6.83
CA LYS A 110 1.27 -4.28 -7.28
C LYS A 110 1.47 -2.98 -8.07
N SER A 111 0.42 -2.22 -8.34
CA SER A 111 0.50 -1.04 -9.20
C SER A 111 1.15 0.16 -8.49
N LYS A 112 1.86 0.97 -9.28
CA LYS A 112 2.36 2.29 -8.82
C LYS A 112 1.24 3.23 -8.38
N ARG A 113 0.04 3.07 -8.93
CA ARG A 113 -1.12 3.88 -8.59
C ARG A 113 -1.52 3.67 -7.13
N VAL A 114 -1.65 2.41 -6.71
CA VAL A 114 -1.94 2.07 -5.31
C VAL A 114 -0.78 2.48 -4.41
N ASP A 115 0.48 2.24 -4.81
CA ASP A 115 1.64 2.68 -4.03
C ASP A 115 1.61 4.19 -3.73
N GLN A 116 1.36 5.00 -4.75
CA GLN A 116 1.27 6.46 -4.62
C GLN A 116 0.08 6.88 -3.75
N PHE A 117 -1.07 6.21 -3.91
CA PHE A 117 -2.25 6.47 -3.09
C PHE A 117 -1.98 6.15 -1.62
N ILE A 118 -1.42 4.99 -1.31
CA ILE A 118 -1.07 4.58 0.05
C ILE A 118 -0.08 5.56 0.66
N LYS A 119 0.96 5.97 -0.07
CA LYS A 119 1.91 7.00 0.38
C LYS A 119 1.23 8.34 0.67
N SER A 120 0.20 8.72 -0.10
CA SER A 120 -0.55 9.95 0.15
C SER A 120 -1.37 9.91 1.44
N MET A 121 -1.63 8.72 2.00
CA MET A 121 -2.34 8.56 3.26
C MET A 121 -1.49 8.87 4.49
N ASP A 122 -0.17 9.06 4.37
CA ASP A 122 0.71 9.38 5.50
C ASP A 122 0.28 10.62 6.29
N ILE A 123 -0.46 11.54 5.68
CA ILE A 123 -1.04 12.71 6.36
C ILE A 123 -2.01 12.31 7.49
N TYR A 124 -2.54 11.08 7.44
CA TYR A 124 -3.47 10.50 8.40
C TYR A 124 -2.79 9.54 9.38
N MET A 125 -1.47 9.37 9.30
CA MET A 125 -0.72 8.52 10.21
C MET A 125 -0.79 9.10 11.62
N ILE A 126 -1.14 8.25 12.58
CA ILE A 126 -1.26 8.68 13.98
C ILE A 126 0.17 8.83 14.50
N LYS A 127 0.57 10.07 14.80
CA LYS A 127 1.82 10.31 15.50
C LYS A 127 1.57 9.96 16.96
N GLU A 128 2.39 9.07 17.53
CA GLU A 128 2.42 8.95 18.99
C GLU A 128 2.79 10.33 19.55
N THR A 129 1.81 11.01 20.15
CA THR A 129 2.11 12.08 21.09
C THR A 129 2.76 11.37 22.27
N LEU A 130 4.07 11.54 22.44
CA LEU A 130 4.78 11.16 23.66
C LEU A 130 4.18 11.94 24.83
N ILE A 131 3.06 11.47 25.37
CA ILE A 131 2.65 11.81 26.74
C ILE A 131 3.47 10.86 27.62
N ARG A 132 4.72 11.23 27.88
CA ARG A 132 5.51 10.68 28.99
C ARG A 132 6.20 11.82 29.72
N GLY A 133 5.55 12.23 30.81
CA GLY A 133 6.21 12.52 32.08
C GLY A 133 6.95 13.85 32.19
N GLU A 134 6.20 14.94 32.30
CA GLU A 134 6.59 16.05 33.18
C GLU A 134 5.50 16.17 34.27
N GLU A 135 5.59 15.30 35.27
CA GLU A 135 5.05 15.51 36.63
C GLU A 135 6.15 15.16 37.63
#